data_AF-A0A7C1G3E7-F1
#
_entry.id   AF-A0A7C1G3E7-F1
#
_cell.length_a   1.000
_cell.length_b   1.000
_cell.length_c   1.000
_cell.angle_alpha   90.00
_cell.angle_beta   90.00
_cell.angle_gamma   90.00
#
_symmetry.space_group_name_H-M   'P 1'
#
loop_
_entity.id
_entity.type
_entity.pdbx_description
1 polymer ?
#
loop_
_entity_poly.entity_id
_entity_poly.type
_entity_poly.pdbx_seq_one_letter_code
_entity_poly.pdbx_strand_id
1 'polypeptide(L)'
;MEIPEPAKIYGIAVDSLHVIKDKVKKNEFLADILLRYGVDYAAIDYIARHTKDTFDVRKIRRGNPYTVIQTNDSIPKTLYFIYEITPSSFVMYHLSDSLYAKLGHKKVITKTEKLSGTI
;
A
#
# COMPACT_ATOMS: atom_id res chain seq x y z
N MET A 1 15.51 10.85 27.60
CA MET A 1 14.22 10.56 26.95
C MET A 1 14.55 10.26 25.50
N GLU A 2 14.63 8.99 25.12
CA GLU A 2 14.72 8.63 23.70
C GLU A 2 13.35 8.90 23.10
N ILE A 3 13.25 9.98 22.33
CA ILE A 3 12.08 10.27 21.52
C ILE A 3 12.17 9.24 20.39
N PRO A 4 11.27 8.24 20.30
CA PRO A 4 11.34 7.30 19.19
C PRO A 4 11.25 8.12 17.90
N GLU A 5 12.23 7.95 17.01
CA GLU A 5 12.19 8.59 15.70
C GLU A 5 10.85 8.24 15.05
N PRO A 6 10.14 9.24 14.49
CA PRO A 6 8.84 8.98 13.90
C PRO A 6 8.99 7.89 12.86
N ALA A 7 8.29 6.78 13.05
CA ALA A 7 8.34 5.68 12.10
C ALA A 7 7.74 6.20 10.79
N LYS A 8 8.59 6.50 9.82
CA LYS A 8 8.17 6.98 8.50
C LYS A 8 8.20 5.83 7.50
N ILE A 9 7.04 5.49 6.96
CA ILE A 9 6.91 4.47 5.91
C ILE A 9 6.44 5.17 4.64
N TYR A 10 7.19 5.01 3.54
CA TYR A 10 6.92 5.67 2.25
C TYR A 10 6.85 7.20 2.32
N GLY A 11 7.47 7.82 3.33
CA GLY A 11 7.40 9.26 3.58
C GLY A 11 6.18 9.72 4.39
N ILE A 12 5.34 8.78 4.85
CA ILE A 12 4.18 9.02 5.70
C ILE A 12 4.58 8.73 7.16
N ALA A 13 4.28 9.66 8.07
CA ALA A 13 4.44 9.42 9.51
C ALA A 13 3.36 8.42 9.95
N VAL A 14 3.77 7.24 10.39
CA VAL A 14 2.85 6.17 10.81
C VAL A 14 2.81 5.97 12.32
N ASP A 15 3.39 6.89 13.11
CA ASP A 15 3.45 6.78 14.57
C ASP A 15 2.09 6.60 15.25
N SER A 16 1.05 7.19 14.68
CA SER A 16 -0.33 7.07 15.17
C SER A 16 -1.25 6.36 14.16
N LEU A 17 -0.68 5.68 13.16
CA LEU A 17 -1.41 4.98 12.12
C LEU A 17 -1.21 3.48 12.21
N HIS A 18 -2.22 2.73 11.80
CA HIS A 18 -2.12 1.29 11.74
C HIS A 18 -1.60 0.85 10.37
N VAL A 19 -0.47 0.12 10.35
CA VAL A 19 0.19 -0.30 9.11
C VAL A 19 0.10 -1.81 8.97
N ILE A 20 -0.59 -2.24 7.92
CA ILE A 20 -0.81 -3.64 7.61
C ILE A 20 0.01 -3.98 6.37
N LYS A 21 0.96 -4.91 6.50
CA LYS A 21 1.75 -5.42 5.38
C LYS A 21 1.29 -6.83 5.07
N ASP A 22 0.84 -7.05 3.84
CA ASP A 22 0.35 -8.36 3.39
C ASP A 22 0.69 -8.55 1.90
N LYS A 23 0.33 -9.68 1.31
CA LYS A 23 0.62 -10.03 -0.08
C LYS A 23 -0.65 -10.45 -0.80
N VAL A 24 -0.71 -10.13 -2.08
CA VAL A 24 -1.86 -10.47 -2.92
C VAL A 24 -2.04 -11.99 -2.99
N LYS A 25 -3.20 -12.48 -2.57
CA LYS A 25 -3.54 -13.91 -2.54
C LYS A 25 -3.95 -14.41 -3.93
N LYS A 26 -4.12 -15.74 -4.05
CA LYS A 26 -4.57 -16.36 -5.31
C LYS A 26 -6.00 -15.89 -5.61
N ASN A 27 -6.23 -15.45 -6.84
CA ASN A 27 -7.53 -14.94 -7.32
C ASN A 27 -8.05 -13.71 -6.57
N GLU A 28 -7.16 -12.91 -5.97
CA GLU A 28 -7.54 -11.70 -5.23
C GLU A 28 -7.31 -10.46 -6.11
N PHE A 29 -8.34 -9.62 -6.25
CA PHE A 29 -8.27 -8.37 -7.01
C PHE A 29 -8.09 -7.17 -6.08
N LEU A 30 -7.64 -6.03 -6.62
CA LEU A 30 -7.50 -4.81 -5.81
C LEU A 30 -8.80 -4.46 -5.09
N ALA A 31 -9.92 -4.55 -5.81
CA ALA A 31 -11.23 -4.21 -5.27
C ALA A 31 -11.54 -5.04 -4.02
N ASP A 32 -11.28 -6.34 -4.04
CA ASP A 32 -11.51 -7.23 -2.89
C ASP A 32 -10.62 -6.87 -1.70
N ILE A 33 -9.36 -6.52 -1.97
CA ILE A 33 -8.40 -6.10 -0.94
C ILE A 33 -8.90 -4.81 -0.30
N LEU A 34 -9.19 -3.79 -1.12
CA LEU A 34 -9.64 -2.49 -0.64
C LEU A 34 -10.98 -2.58 0.10
N LEU A 35 -11.94 -3.37 -0.40
CA LEU A 35 -13.22 -3.63 0.29
C LEU A 35 -13.00 -4.26 1.67
N ARG A 36 -12.06 -5.22 1.79
CA ARG A 36 -11.70 -5.84 3.08
C ARG A 36 -11.19 -4.82 4.09
N TYR A 37 -10.52 -3.77 3.63
CA TYR A 37 -10.01 -2.69 4.47
C TYR A 37 -11.00 -1.51 4.61
N GLY A 38 -12.27 -1.70 4.24
CA GLY A 38 -13.32 -0.71 4.45
C GLY A 38 -13.30 0.46 3.46
N VAL A 39 -12.70 0.28 2.29
CA VAL A 39 -12.79 1.27 1.20
C VAL A 39 -14.09 1.06 0.43
N ASP A 40 -14.86 2.13 0.27
CA ASP A 40 -16.14 2.08 -0.44
C ASP A 40 -15.98 1.79 -1.94
N TYR A 41 -16.98 1.15 -2.52
CA TYR A 41 -17.01 0.83 -3.95
C TYR A 41 -16.86 2.08 -4.83
N ALA A 42 -17.45 3.21 -4.42
CA ALA A 42 -17.32 4.47 -5.15
C ALA A 42 -15.86 4.96 -5.23
N ALA A 43 -15.09 4.81 -4.15
CA ALA A 43 -13.68 5.18 -4.14
C ALA A 43 -12.83 4.23 -4.98
N ILE A 44 -13.11 2.93 -4.91
CA ILE A 44 -12.45 1.89 -5.72
C ILE A 44 -12.68 2.14 -7.21
N ASP A 45 -13.93 2.39 -7.60
CA ASP A 45 -14.30 2.64 -8.99
C ASP A 45 -13.74 3.98 -9.49
N TYR A 46 -13.74 5.02 -8.65
CA TYR A 46 -13.08 6.29 -8.97
C TYR A 46 -11.59 6.08 -9.25
N ILE A 47 -10.88 5.36 -8.38
CA ILE A 47 -9.45 5.06 -8.57
C ILE A 47 -9.26 4.22 -9.83
N ALA A 48 -10.02 3.14 -10.01
CA ALA A 48 -9.91 2.27 -11.18
C ALA A 48 -10.08 3.03 -12.50
N ARG A 49 -10.91 4.08 -12.52
CA ARG A 49 -11.12 4.94 -13.69
C ARG A 49 -10.07 6.03 -13.85
N HIS A 50 -9.64 6.69 -12.77
CA HIS A 50 -8.76 7.87 -12.83
C HIS A 50 -7.28 7.56 -12.69
N THR A 51 -6.90 6.40 -12.16
CA THR A 51 -5.50 6.03 -11.96
C THR A 51 -4.98 5.09 -13.03
N LYS A 52 -5.83 4.72 -14.00
CA LYS A 52 -5.49 3.83 -15.11
C LYS A 52 -4.26 4.32 -15.89
N ASP A 53 -4.14 5.63 -16.06
CA ASP A 53 -3.01 6.27 -16.75
C ASP A 53 -1.71 6.20 -15.94
N THR A 54 -1.81 6.10 -14.61
CA THR A 54 -0.65 5.95 -13.70
C THR A 54 -0.27 4.49 -13.56
N PHE A 55 -1.20 3.66 -13.08
CA PHE A 55 -1.05 2.23 -12.96
C PHE A 55 -2.41 1.55 -13.05
N ASP A 56 -2.50 0.57 -13.95
CA ASP A 56 -3.70 -0.24 -14.08
C ASP A 56 -3.81 -1.21 -12.91
N VAL A 57 -4.75 -0.93 -12.01
CA VAL A 57 -5.10 -1.73 -10.84
C VAL A 57 -5.47 -3.18 -11.17
N ARG A 58 -5.80 -3.49 -12.43
CA ARG A 58 -6.09 -4.86 -12.89
C ARG A 58 -4.81 -5.66 -13.15
N LYS A 59 -3.64 -5.00 -13.25
CA LYS A 59 -2.34 -5.63 -13.48
C LYS A 59 -1.69 -6.14 -12.19
N ILE A 60 -2.39 -6.08 -11.08
CA ILE A 60 -1.91 -6.59 -9.80
C ILE A 60 -1.68 -8.10 -9.91
N ARG A 61 -0.51 -8.52 -9.44
CA ARG A 61 -0.04 -9.91 -9.48
C ARG A 61 -0.08 -10.52 -8.10
N ARG A 62 -0.51 -11.79 -8.05
CA ARG A 62 -0.40 -12.66 -6.88
C ARG A 62 1.04 -12.68 -6.37
N GLY A 63 1.19 -12.65 -5.05
CA GLY A 63 2.48 -12.74 -4.37
C GLY A 63 3.21 -11.40 -4.22
N ASN A 64 2.80 -10.37 -4.95
CA ASN A 64 3.34 -9.04 -4.76
C ASN A 64 2.93 -8.49 -3.38
N PRO A 65 3.86 -7.85 -2.65
CA PRO A 65 3.55 -7.24 -1.38
C PRO A 65 2.75 -5.95 -1.56
N TYR A 66 1.85 -5.72 -0.63
CA TYR A 66 1.12 -4.46 -0.48
C TYR A 66 1.17 -4.02 0.99
N THR A 67 0.99 -2.73 1.20
CA THR A 67 0.91 -2.11 2.51
C THR A 67 -0.32 -1.24 2.58
N VAL A 68 -1.14 -1.42 3.60
CA VAL A 68 -2.31 -0.61 3.88
C VAL A 68 -2.04 0.20 5.12
N ILE A 69 -2.33 1.50 5.04
CA ILE A 69 -2.21 2.41 6.18
C ILE A 69 -3.61 2.89 6.52
N GLN A 70 -4.04 2.64 7.76
CA GLN A 70 -5.34 2.99 8.28
C GLN A 70 -5.21 3.93 9.49
N THR A 71 -6.27 4.67 9.78
CA THR A 71 -6.35 5.42 11.03
C THR A 71 -6.41 4.47 12.23
N ASN A 72 -5.87 4.91 13.37
CA ASN A 72 -5.99 4.19 14.65
C ASN A 72 -7.23 4.66 15.44
N ASP A 73 -8.34 4.89 14.73
CA ASP A 73 -9.61 5.27 15.34
C ASP A 73 -10.48 4.03 15.63
N SER A 74 -11.58 4.21 16.38
CA SER A 74 -12.54 3.12 16.65
C SER A 74 -13.13 2.50 15.38
N ILE A 75 -13.23 3.29 14.30
CA ILE A 75 -13.57 2.80 12.97
C ILE A 75 -12.34 3.03 12.08
N PRO A 76 -11.57 1.99 11.76
CA PRO A 76 -10.35 2.14 10.97
C PRO A 76 -10.70 2.58 9.55
N LYS A 77 -10.24 3.76 9.16
CA LYS A 77 -10.38 4.26 7.79
C LYS A 77 -9.09 4.06 7.03
N THR A 78 -9.18 3.49 5.84
CA THR A 78 -8.00 3.33 4.98
C THR A 78 -7.60 4.66 4.38
N LEU A 79 -6.39 5.12 4.72
CA LEU A 79 -5.84 6.39 4.25
C LEU A 79 -4.96 6.19 3.02
N TYR A 80 -4.13 5.15 3.03
CA TYR A 80 -3.20 4.88 1.94
C TYR A 80 -3.14 3.39 1.62
N PHE A 81 -3.04 3.10 0.33
CA PHE A 81 -2.76 1.76 -0.17
C PHE A 81 -1.51 1.80 -1.02
N ILE A 82 -0.46 1.09 -0.62
CA ILE A 82 0.81 1.03 -1.32
C ILE A 82 0.96 -0.36 -1.92
N TYR A 83 1.08 -0.45 -3.23
CA TYR A 83 1.33 -1.69 -3.94
C TYR A 83 2.74 -1.70 -4.52
N GLU A 84 3.53 -2.72 -4.18
CA GLU A 84 4.86 -2.90 -4.73
C GLU A 84 4.76 -3.66 -6.05
N ILE A 85 5.03 -2.96 -7.15
CA ILE A 85 5.01 -3.52 -8.51
C ILE A 85 6.30 -4.31 -8.72
N THR A 86 7.42 -3.71 -8.32
CA THR A 86 8.76 -4.30 -8.33
C THR A 86 9.50 -3.89 -7.05
N PRO A 87 10.66 -4.51 -6.72
CA PRO A 87 11.46 -4.11 -5.56
C PRO A 87 11.91 -2.64 -5.58
N SER A 88 11.93 -2.01 -6.75
CA SER A 88 12.31 -0.63 -6.96
C SER A 88 11.14 0.33 -7.15
N SER A 89 9.96 -0.17 -7.52
CA SER A 89 8.83 0.65 -7.95
C SER A 89 7.56 0.24 -7.24
N PHE A 90 6.88 1.23 -6.67
CA PHE A 90 5.63 1.06 -5.97
C PHE A 90 4.63 2.11 -6.44
N VAL A 91 3.34 1.81 -6.30
CA VAL A 91 2.27 2.78 -6.50
C VAL A 91 1.58 3.03 -5.17
N MET A 92 1.45 4.30 -4.81
CA MET A 92 0.76 4.75 -3.61
C MET A 92 -0.58 5.37 -4.02
N TYR A 93 -1.66 4.79 -3.52
CA TYR A 93 -3.01 5.31 -3.65
C TYR A 93 -3.38 6.05 -2.38
N HIS A 94 -3.87 7.27 -2.55
CA HIS A 94 -4.44 8.09 -1.50
C HIS A 94 -5.95 7.85 -1.47
N LEU A 95 -6.48 7.53 -0.29
CA LEU A 95 -7.84 7.04 -0.07
C LEU A 95 -8.63 7.89 0.95
N SER A 96 -8.04 8.95 1.52
CA SER A 96 -8.71 9.79 2.53
C SER A 96 -9.52 10.94 1.92
N ASP A 97 -8.85 12.05 1.58
CA ASP A 97 -9.49 13.31 1.22
C ASP A 97 -9.47 13.54 -0.28
N SER A 98 -8.46 13.01 -0.97
CA SER A 98 -8.31 13.13 -2.41
C SER A 98 -7.91 11.78 -2.95
N LEU A 99 -8.76 11.22 -3.82
CA LEU A 99 -8.50 9.94 -4.45
C LEU A 99 -7.54 10.13 -5.63
N TYR A 100 -6.28 9.75 -5.44
CA TYR A 100 -5.29 9.77 -6.51
C TYR A 100 -4.23 8.69 -6.33
N ALA A 101 -3.58 8.30 -7.42
CA ALA A 101 -2.41 7.43 -7.39
C ALA A 101 -1.15 8.20 -7.70
N LYS A 102 -0.06 7.80 -7.08
CA LYS A 102 1.28 8.28 -7.40
C LYS A 102 2.23 7.10 -7.52
N LEU A 103 2.95 7.04 -8.64
CA LEU A 103 4.09 6.15 -8.78
C LEU A 103 5.26 6.71 -7.96
N GLY A 104 5.82 5.86 -7.12
CA GLY A 104 7.01 6.11 -6.35
C GLY A 104 8.10 5.12 -6.73
N HIS A 105 9.34 5.58 -6.70
CA HIS A 105 10.50 4.73 -6.86
C HIS A 105 11.26 4.71 -5.55
N LYS A 106 11.41 3.53 -4.94
CA LYS A 106 12.39 3.35 -3.87
C LYS A 106 13.76 3.51 -4.53
N LYS A 107 14.61 4.39 -4.00
CA LYS A 107 16.05 4.27 -4.25
C LYS A 107 16.44 2.90 -3.73
N VAL A 108 16.68 1.96 -4.63
CA VAL A 108 17.09 0.60 -4.30
C VAL A 108 18.47 0.70 -3.70
N ILE A 109 18.55 1.00 -2.40
CA ILE A 109 19.71 0.56 -1.64
C ILE A 109 19.46 -0.94 -1.55
N THR A 110 20.19 -1.69 -2.37
CA THR A 110 20.17 -3.15 -2.40
C THR A 110 20.48 -3.68 -1.00
N LYS A 111 19.49 -3.69 -0.11
CA LYS A 111 19.52 -4.56 1.06
C LYS A 111 19.21 -5.92 0.48
N THR A 112 20.28 -6.59 0.08
CA THR A 112 20.34 -8.03 -0.10
C THR A 112 19.82 -8.63 1.20
N GLU A 113 18.51 -8.80 1.32
CA GLU A 113 17.96 -9.77 2.25
C GLU A 113 18.42 -11.11 1.68
N LYS A 114 19.59 -11.54 2.16
CA LYS A 114 20.00 -12.93 2.10
C LYS A 114 18.81 -13.70 2.63
N LEU A 115 18.14 -14.41 1.73
CA LEU A 115 17.41 -15.62 2.09
C LEU A 115 18.46 -16.51 2.76
N SER A 116 18.59 -16.40 4.08
CA SER A 116 19.25 -17.42 4.88
C SER A 116 18.32 -18.63 4.85
N GLY A 117 18.32 -19.32 3.72
CA GLY A 117 17.90 -20.70 3.66
C GLY A 117 18.95 -21.48 4.45
N THR A 118 18.64 -21.79 5.70
CA THR A 118 19.35 -22.84 6.41
C THR A 118 18.97 -24.15 5.71
N ILE A 119 19.94 -24.72 4.99
CA ILE A 119 19.87 -26.09 4.46
C ILE A 119 20.28 -27.04 5.59
#